data_AF-A0A1E4HXU6-F1
#
_entry.id   AF-A0A1E4HXU6-F1
#
_cell.length_a   1.000
_cell.length_b   1.000
_cell.length_c   1.000
_cell.angle_alpha   90.00
_cell.angle_beta   90.00
_cell.angle_gamma   90.00
#
_symmetry.space_group_name_H-M   'P 1'
#
loop_
_entity.id
_entity.type
_entity.pdbx_description
1 polymer ?
#
loop_
_entity_poly.entity_id
_entity_poly.type
_entity_poly.pdbx_seq_one_letter_code
_entity_poly.pdbx_strand_id
1 'polypeptide(L)' 'MHCCGVEWVGADRAHCCRRTGGCGALFDDARLWDAHRRRGRCHDPRELGLVQTRNGIWLRPAA' A
#
# COMPACT_ATOMS: atom_id res chain seq x y z
N MET A 1 3.30 12.70 5.99
CA MET A 1 2.60 12.79 4.68
C MET A 1 1.15 12.40 4.92
N HIS A 2 0.20 13.06 4.26
CA HIS A 2 -1.23 12.82 4.47
C HIS A 2 -1.98 12.79 3.14
N CYS A 3 -2.81 11.76 2.93
CA CYS A 3 -3.69 11.65 1.77
C CYS A 3 -4.89 10.74 2.08
N CYS A 4 -6.07 11.07 1.55
CA CYS A 4 -7.30 10.28 1.75
C CYS A 4 -7.67 10.01 3.23
N GLY A 5 -7.29 10.90 4.16
CA GLY A 5 -7.52 10.69 5.60
C GLY A 5 -6.53 9.71 6.25
N VAL A 6 -5.52 9.25 5.51
CA VAL A 6 -4.43 8.41 6.01
C VAL A 6 -3.21 9.29 6.19
N GLU A 7 -2.59 9.19 7.36
CA GLU A 7 -1.32 9.85 7.67
C GLU A 7 -0.22 8.81 7.86
N TRP A 8 0.98 9.11 7.37
CA TRP A 8 2.15 8.25 7.55
C TRP A 8 3.46 9.05 7.61
N VAL A 9 4.46 8.40 8.20
CA VAL A 9 5.83 8.89 8.37
C VAL A 9 6.78 8.04 7.52
N GLY A 10 7.84 8.66 6.99
CA GLY A 10 8.82 8.01 6.11
C GLY A 10 8.51 8.25 4.63
N ALA A 11 9.56 8.47 3.83
CA ALA A 11 9.46 8.76 2.41
C ALA A 11 9.30 7.51 1.54
N ASP A 12 9.66 6.36 2.07
CA ASP A 12 9.61 5.09 1.34
C ASP A 12 8.17 4.57 1.19
N ARG A 13 7.28 4.97 2.11
CA ARG A 13 5.88 4.51 2.15
C ARG A 13 5.06 5.07 1.00
N ALA A 14 4.32 4.20 0.33
CA ALA A 14 3.56 4.51 -0.86
C ALA A 14 2.05 4.32 -0.64
N HIS A 15 1.27 5.36 -0.90
CA HIS A 15 -0.19 5.33 -0.76
C HIS A 15 -0.88 5.13 -2.12
N CYS A 16 -1.72 4.10 -2.22
CA CYS A 16 -2.57 3.87 -3.38
C CYS A 16 -3.79 4.79 -3.35
N CYS A 17 -3.62 6.03 -3.81
CA CYS A 17 -4.60 7.10 -3.65
C CYS A 17 -5.95 6.81 -4.33
N ARG A 18 -7.05 6.88 -3.56
CA ARG A 18 -8.42 6.74 -4.11
C ARG A 18 -8.79 7.84 -5.09
N ARG A 19 -8.23 9.05 -4.90
CA ARG A 19 -8.49 10.21 -5.78
C ARG A 19 -7.97 10.00 -7.20
N THR A 20 -7.01 9.08 -7.39
CA THR A 20 -6.42 8.74 -8.69
C THR A 20 -6.82 7.33 -9.15
N GLY A 21 -7.90 6.76 -8.61
CA GLY A 21 -8.38 5.41 -8.96
C GLY A 21 -7.63 4.26 -8.29
N GLY A 22 -7.07 4.50 -7.10
CA GLY A 22 -6.48 3.49 -6.22
C GLY A 22 -7.44 2.95 -5.15
N CYS A 23 -7.00 1.98 -4.36
CA CYS A 23 -7.82 1.32 -3.33
C CYS A 23 -7.77 2.00 -1.94
N GLY A 24 -6.83 2.93 -1.73
CA GLY A 24 -6.59 3.61 -0.46
C GLY A 24 -5.62 2.90 0.49
N ALA A 25 -5.07 1.75 0.07
CA ALA A 25 -4.08 1.02 0.85
C ALA A 25 -2.77 1.81 0.97
N LEU A 26 -2.09 1.66 2.11
CA LEU A 26 -0.77 2.21 2.36
C LEU A 26 0.24 1.06 2.42
N PHE A 27 1.32 1.18 1.66
CA PHE A 27 2.37 0.18 1.54
C PHE A 27 3.66 0.69 2.15
N ASP A 28 4.44 -0.21 2.74
CA ASP A 28 5.69 0.14 3.41
C ASP A 28 6.75 0.67 2.44
N ASP A 29 6.72 0.21 1.19
CA ASP A 29 7.60 0.67 0.13
C ASP A 29 6.90 0.81 -1.24
N ALA A 30 7.53 1.57 -2.15
CA ALA A 30 7.03 1.78 -3.52
C ALA A 30 6.98 0.50 -4.38
N ARG A 31 7.85 -0.49 -4.14
CA ARG A 31 7.83 -1.75 -4.90
C ARG A 31 6.63 -2.61 -4.52
N LEU A 32 6.19 -2.58 -3.27
CA LEU A 32 4.93 -3.18 -2.84
C LEU A 32 3.72 -2.48 -3.47
N TRP A 33 3.80 -1.15 -3.57
CA TRP A 33 2.81 -0.39 -4.31
C TRP A 33 2.78 -0.77 -5.80
N ASP A 34 3.92 -0.94 -6.48
CA ASP A 34 3.93 -1.40 -7.88
C ASP A 34 3.41 -2.83 -8.02
N ALA A 35 3.84 -3.72 -7.12
CA ALA A 35 3.49 -5.14 -7.16
C ALA A 35 1.99 -5.40 -6.96
N HIS A 36 1.31 -4.61 -6.12
CA HIS A 36 -0.15 -4.73 -5.96
C HIS A 36 -0.91 -4.16 -7.14
N ARG A 37 -0.32 -3.23 -7.91
CA ARG A 37 -1.02 -2.51 -8.97
C ARG A 37 -0.67 -3.04 -10.37
N ARG A 38 -0.89 -4.33 -10.61
CA ARG A 38 -0.56 -4.96 -11.90
C ARG A 38 -1.49 -4.47 -13.00
N ARG A 39 -0.90 -4.07 -14.15
CA ARG A 39 -1.63 -3.56 -15.32
C ARG A 39 -2.61 -2.41 -14.98
N GLY A 40 -2.26 -1.57 -14.00
CA GLY A 40 -3.07 -0.44 -13.56
C GLY A 40 -4.31 -0.81 -12.73
N ARG A 41 -4.49 -2.08 -12.35
CA ARG A 41 -5.57 -2.54 -11.47
C ARG A 41 -5.03 -2.88 -10.09
N CYS A 42 -5.78 -2.54 -9.05
CA CYS A 42 -5.44 -2.91 -7.69
C CYS A 42 -5.81 -4.37 -7.46
N HIS A 43 -4.84 -5.18 -7.06
CA HIS A 43 -5.06 -6.52 -6.53
C HIS A 43 -5.12 -6.48 -5.01
N ASP A 44 -5.79 -7.47 -4.40
CA ASP A 44 -5.85 -7.59 -2.95
C ASP A 44 -4.45 -7.88 -2.39
N PRO A 45 -3.89 -7.02 -1.51
CA PRO A 45 -2.61 -7.26 -0.85
C PRO A 45 -2.52 -8.62 -0.13
N ARG A 46 -3.63 -9.14 0.40
CA ARG A 46 -3.67 -10.43 1.11
C ARG A 46 -3.42 -11.59 0.17
N GLU A 47 -4.01 -11.56 -1.02
CA GLU A 47 -3.79 -12.57 -2.07
C GLU A 47 -2.35 -12.55 -2.59
N LEU A 48 -1.63 -11.43 -2.40
CA LEU A 48 -0.22 -11.28 -2.73
C LEU A 48 0.71 -11.71 -1.59
N GLY A 49 0.17 -12.27 -0.51
CA GLY A 49 0.94 -12.72 0.66
C GLY A 49 1.47 -11.57 1.53
N LEU A 50 0.94 -10.35 1.37
CA LEU A 50 1.33 -9.22 2.22
C LEU A 50 0.62 -9.30 3.58
N VAL A 51 1.31 -8.83 4.61
CA VAL A 51 0.77 -8.73 5.96
C VAL A 51 0.49 -7.27 6.28
N GLN A 52 -0.60 -7.04 7.01
CA GLN A 52 -0.99 -5.70 7.42
C GLN A 52 -0.56 -5.46 8.88
N THR A 53 0.13 -4.36 9.13
CA THR A 53 0.38 -3.89 10.51
C THR A 53 -0.93 -3.47 11.19
N ARG A 54 -0.88 -3.32 12.52
CA ARG A 54 -1.97 -2.70 13.30
C ARG A 54 -2.34 -1.30 12.81
N ASN A 55 -1.39 -0.58 12.21
CA ASN A 55 -1.60 0.77 11.68
C ASN A 55 -2.07 0.78 10.22
N GLY A 56 -2.44 -0.38 9.66
CA GLY A 56 -3.00 -0.48 8.32
C GLY A 56 -1.99 -0.48 7.17
N ILE A 57 -0.69 -0.45 7.46
CA ILE A 57 0.40 -0.50 6.47
C ILE A 57 0.64 -1.93 6.02
N TRP A 58 0.71 -2.16 4.71
CA TRP A 58 1.04 -3.44 4.08
C TRP A 58 2.55 -3.59 3.88
N LEU A 59 3.11 -4.70 4.34
CA LEU A 59 4.52 -5.07 4.19
C LEU A 59 4.67 -6.53 3.77
N ARG A 60 5.89 -6.92 3.38
CA ARG A 60 6.22 -8.33 3.18
C ARG A 60 6.32 -9.06 4.54
N PRO A 61 5.95 -10.34 4.61
CA PRO A 61 6.29 -11.16 5.77
C PRO A 61 7.81 -11.15 6.00
N ALA A 62 8.23 -11.12 7.26
CA ALA A 62 9.62 -11.46 7.59
C ALA A 62 9.87 -12.93 7.22
N ALA A 63 10.99 -13.20 6.56
CA ALA A 63 11.41 -14.55 6.19
C ALA A 63 11.75 -15.40 7.42
#